data_AF-A0A956HMG6-F1
#
_entry.id   AF-A0A956HMG6-F1
#
_cell.length_a   1.000
_cell.length_b   1.000
_cell.length_c   1.000
_cell.angle_alpha   90.00
_cell.angle_beta   90.00
_cell.angle_gamma   90.00
#
_symmetry.space_group_name_H-M   'P 1'
#
loop_
_entity.id
_entity.type
_entity.pdbx_description
1 polymer ?
#
loop_
_entity_poly.entity_id
_entity_poly.type
_entity_poly.pdbx_seq_one_letter_code
_entity_poly.pdbx_strand_id
1 'polypeptide(L)' 'EACDDGNPDDADACLSSCVAAACGDGFLYEGVEECDDGNKLDDDLCSNA' A
#
# COMPACT_ATOMS: atom_id res chain seq x y z
N GLU A 1 14.11 -10.13 1.36
CA GLU A 1 12.84 -9.85 2.06
C GLU A 1 11.70 -10.65 1.44
N ALA A 2 10.46 -10.57 1.94
CA ALA A 2 9.31 -11.23 1.30
C ALA A 2 8.97 -10.61 -0.07
N CYS A 3 9.39 -9.35 -0.25
CA CYS A 3 9.33 -8.60 -1.47
C CYS A 3 10.57 -7.67 -1.46
N ASP A 4 11.39 -7.70 -2.52
CA ASP A 4 12.50 -6.76 -2.79
C ASP A 4 12.46 -6.50 -4.30
N ASP A 5 12.00 -5.32 -4.70
CA ASP A 5 11.88 -4.88 -6.10
C ASP A 5 13.04 -3.98 -6.54
N GLY A 6 13.93 -3.61 -5.61
CA GLY A 6 15.12 -2.81 -5.89
C GLY A 6 14.85 -1.32 -6.15
N ASN A 7 13.66 -0.81 -5.81
CA ASN A 7 13.32 0.61 -5.88
C ASN A 7 12.83 1.13 -4.51
N PRO A 8 13.06 2.41 -4.21
CA PRO A 8 12.54 3.06 -3.00
C PRO A 8 11.12 3.61 -3.24
N ASP A 9 10.34 2.98 -4.12
CA ASP A 9 8.98 3.41 -4.42
C ASP A 9 8.04 2.69 -3.48
N ASP A 10 7.18 3.42 -2.77
CA ASP A 10 6.20 2.83 -1.85
C ASP A 10 4.81 2.72 -2.51
N ALA A 11 4.68 3.10 -3.79
CA ALA A 11 3.44 3.02 -4.54
C ALA A 11 3.34 1.77 -5.43
N ASP A 12 4.31 0.85 -5.32
CA ASP A 12 4.36 -0.41 -6.03
C ASP A 12 4.02 -1.60 -5.09
N ALA A 13 4.14 -2.83 -5.61
CA ALA A 13 3.91 -4.07 -4.84
C ALA A 13 4.79 -4.19 -3.58
N CYS A 14 5.88 -3.45 -3.56
CA CYS A 14 6.91 -3.47 -2.54
C CYS A 14 7.09 -2.09 -1.98
N LEU A 15 7.04 -1.97 -0.67
CA LEU A 15 7.49 -0.77 0.01
C LEU A 15 9.02 -0.73 0.04
N SER A 16 9.58 0.47 0.16
CA SER A 16 11.00 0.71 0.43
C SER A 16 11.49 0.04 1.72
N SER A 17 10.57 -0.27 2.64
CA SER A 17 10.81 -1.09 3.83
C SER A 17 10.92 -2.59 3.56
N CYS A 18 10.83 -2.99 2.29
CA CYS A 18 10.84 -4.36 1.79
C CYS A 18 9.75 -5.23 2.41
N VAL A 19 8.58 -4.61 2.57
CA VAL A 19 7.31 -5.20 2.97
C VAL A 19 6.38 -5.14 1.77
N ALA A 20 5.55 -6.14 1.55
CA ALA A 20 4.56 -6.09 0.48
C ALA A 20 3.49 -5.05 0.79
N ALA A 21 3.15 -4.21 -0.19
CA ALA A 21 2.08 -3.22 -0.07
C ALA A 21 0.73 -3.91 0.20
N ALA A 22 -0.06 -3.33 1.08
CA ALA A 22 -1.37 -3.86 1.45
C ALA A 22 -2.29 -2.78 2.02
N CYS A 23 -3.56 -2.82 1.63
CA CYS A 23 -4.54 -1.84 2.06
C CYS A 23 -4.59 -1.62 3.58
N GLY A 24 -4.47 -0.35 3.94
CA GLY A 24 -4.37 0.18 5.29
C GLY A 24 -2.96 0.13 5.87
N ASP A 25 -1.92 0.06 5.03
CA ASP A 25 -0.52 0.14 5.47
C ASP A 25 0.03 1.58 5.49
N GLY A 26 -0.73 2.54 4.97
CA GLY A 26 -0.40 3.95 4.93
C GLY A 26 0.27 4.38 3.62
N PHE A 27 0.36 3.48 2.63
CA PHE A 27 0.97 3.74 1.33
C PHE A 27 0.00 3.37 0.22
N LEU A 28 -0.13 4.25 -0.78
CA LEU A 28 -1.06 4.04 -1.88
C LEU A 28 -0.43 3.10 -2.92
N TYR A 29 -0.93 1.86 -3.05
CA TYR A 29 -0.48 0.99 -4.13
C TYR A 29 -1.12 1.41 -5.47
N GLU A 30 -0.40 2.21 -6.26
CA GLU A 30 -0.86 2.76 -7.53
C GLU A 30 -1.29 1.66 -8.52
N GLY A 31 -2.54 1.75 -8.99
CA GLY A 31 -3.11 0.81 -9.95
C GLY A 31 -3.66 -0.49 -9.35
N VAL A 32 -3.51 -0.69 -8.03
CA VAL A 32 -4.19 -1.75 -7.27
C VAL A 32 -5.21 -1.14 -6.31
N GLU A 33 -4.84 -0.05 -5.62
CA GLU A 33 -5.66 0.68 -4.67
C GLU A 33 -5.99 2.07 -5.22
N GLU A 34 -7.24 2.51 -5.11
CA GLU A 34 -7.63 3.89 -5.47
C GLU A 34 -7.28 4.89 -4.36
N CYS A 35 -7.15 4.41 -3.12
CA CYS A 35 -6.78 5.19 -1.94
C CYS A 35 -6.14 4.28 -0.88
N ASP A 36 -5.34 4.87 0.00
CA ASP A 36 -4.90 4.27 1.26
C ASP A 36 -4.87 5.38 2.32
N ASP A 37 -5.63 5.23 3.39
CA ASP A 37 -5.69 6.21 4.48
C ASP A 37 -4.97 5.73 5.76
N GLY A 38 -4.24 4.62 5.66
CA GLY A 38 -3.49 4.00 6.74
C GLY A 38 -4.33 3.18 7.71
N ASN A 39 -5.58 2.84 7.38
CA ASN A 39 -6.39 1.96 8.20
C ASN A 39 -7.25 0.99 7.37
N LYS A 40 -7.98 0.10 8.05
CA LYS A 40 -8.75 -1.00 7.43
C LYS A 40 -10.27 -0.80 7.54
N LEU A 41 -10.74 0.45 7.58
CA LEU A 41 -12.14 0.79 7.80
C LEU A 41 -12.78 1.17 6.47
N ASP A 42 -13.71 0.34 5.98
CA ASP A 42 -14.31 0.54 4.66
C ASP A 42 -15.20 1.79 4.53
N ASP A 43 -15.61 2.37 5.67
CA ASP A 43 -16.62 3.43 5.78
C ASP A 43 -16.03 4.80 6.15
N ASP A 44 -14.76 5.05 5.83
CA ASP A 44 -14.14 6.35 6.06
C ASP A 44 -13.68 7.07 4.77
N LEU A 45 -12.68 7.95 4.88
CA LEU A 45 -12.08 8.69 3.77
C LEU A 45 -11.60 7.78 2.63
N CYS A 46 -11.28 6.51 2.91
CA CYS A 46 -10.89 5.51 1.95
C CYS A 46 -11.57 4.17 2.21
N SER A 47 -12.30 3.64 1.22
CA SER A 47 -12.83 2.28 1.30
C SER A 47 -11.74 1.28 0.87
N ASN A 48 -11.52 0.22 1.65
CA ASN A 48 -10.48 -0.81 1.42
C ASN A 48 -10.79 -1.75 0.22
N ALA A 49 -11.38 -1.22 -0.85
CA ALA A 49 -11.97 -1.97 -1.96
C ALA A 49 -10.92 -2.45 -2.99
#